data_AF-A0A956QD36-F1
#
_entry.id   AF-A0A956QD36-F1
#
_cell.length_a   1.000
_cell.length_b   1.000
_cell.length_c   1.000
_cell.angle_alpha   90.00
_cell.angle_beta   90.00
_cell.angle_gamma   90.00
#
_symmetry.space_group_name_H-M   'P 1'
#
loop_
_entity.id
_entity.type
_entity.pdbx_description
1 polymer ?
#
loop_
_entity_poly.entity_id
_entity_poly.type
_entity_poly.pdbx_seq_one_letter_code
_entity_poly.pdbx_strand_id
1 'polypeptide(L)'
;MLENVDRIMSRMQQIERKMDGNPVESSDFQQLMNERLGQPEKAAKASQMGQNKLDAMANLNRLTAMQNLNPLGGSCSNAQPVVPLAQNNSVSCGQTSVAMCINSLTGKNYQDYDINNKYGFELLNALNGETQSAGYSWHDGGEVSAGSWNLIDHKVNVEKLPVIVALNGPEFSPSGHGHIVTIVKTEGDNVTYADPASGTLKTTTKQAMNMAPQHPDGNFIFYSTQQNQTIPNNILPFS
;
A
#
# COMPACT_ATOMS: atom_id res chain seq x y z
N MET A 1 36.12 23.62 8.60
CA MET A 1 35.64 22.24 8.90
C MET A 1 35.93 21.85 10.36
N LEU A 2 35.69 22.73 11.34
CA LEU A 2 35.88 22.42 12.78
C LEU A 2 34.63 22.77 13.62
N GLU A 3 33.80 23.73 13.19
CA GLU A 3 32.58 24.12 13.93
C GLU A 3 31.46 23.07 13.97
N ASN A 4 31.44 22.13 13.01
CA ASN A 4 30.41 21.08 12.97
C ASN A 4 30.67 19.93 13.95
N VAL A 5 31.92 19.75 14.40
CA VAL A 5 32.27 18.67 15.34
C VAL A 5 31.91 19.05 16.78
N ASP A 6 32.12 20.31 17.15
CA ASP A 6 31.78 20.82 18.49
C ASP A 6 30.26 20.81 18.76
N ARG A 7 29.46 21.01 17.70
CA ARG A 7 27.99 20.97 17.78
C ARG A 7 27.44 19.56 17.96
N ILE A 8 28.16 18.54 17.48
CA ILE A 8 27.80 17.12 17.62
C ILE A 8 28.18 16.62 19.02
N MET A 9 29.37 16.97 19.54
CA MET A 9 29.77 16.58 20.89
C MET A 9 28.89 17.23 21.98
N SER A 10 28.46 18.48 21.79
CA SER A 10 27.56 19.15 22.73
C SER A 10 26.17 18.50 22.81
N ARG A 11 25.71 17.86 21.72
CA ARG A 11 24.41 17.15 21.68
C ARG A 11 24.48 15.76 22.33
N MET A 12 25.59 15.02 22.19
CA MET A 12 25.73 13.73 22.88
C MET A 12 25.77 13.89 24.40
N GLN A 13 26.49 14.89 24.92
CA GLN A 13 26.55 15.14 26.37
C GLN A 13 25.19 15.58 26.98
N GLN A 14 24.29 16.17 26.18
CA GLN A 14 22.93 16.50 26.63
C GLN A 14 21.99 15.29 26.67
N ILE A 15 22.26 14.25 25.88
CA ILE A 15 21.46 13.01 25.88
C ILE A 15 21.86 12.14 27.08
N GLU A 16 23.15 12.07 27.40
CA GLU A 16 23.64 11.31 28.57
C GLU A 16 23.12 11.90 29.90
N ARG A 17 23.02 13.23 30.02
CA ARG A 17 22.42 13.87 31.20
C ARG A 17 20.91 13.68 31.34
N LYS A 18 20.22 13.21 30.29
CA LYS A 18 18.77 12.92 30.34
C LYS A 18 18.46 11.46 30.65
N MET A 19 19.46 10.59 30.78
CA MET A 19 19.25 9.16 31.09
C MET A 19 19.59 8.76 32.52
N ASP A 20 19.96 9.69 33.41
CA ASP A 20 20.31 9.43 34.82
C ASP A 20 19.33 10.08 35.83
N GLY A 21 18.03 10.11 35.51
CA GLY A 21 17.00 10.75 36.34
C GLY A 21 15.82 9.86 36.73
N ASN A 22 15.96 9.19 37.88
CA ASN A 22 14.95 8.56 38.76
C ASN A 22 14.12 7.36 38.25
N PRO A 23 13.96 6.31 39.10
CA PRO A 23 13.05 5.20 38.83
C PRO A 23 11.59 5.67 38.91
N VAL A 24 10.76 5.23 37.96
CA VAL A 24 9.32 5.42 37.98
C VAL A 24 8.75 4.65 39.18
N GLU A 25 8.18 5.37 40.16
CA GLU A 25 7.56 4.75 41.34
C GLU A 25 6.33 3.91 40.96
N SER A 26 6.29 2.68 41.47
CA SER A 26 5.29 1.66 41.13
C SER A 26 3.87 1.94 41.65
N SER A 27 3.69 3.00 42.44
CA SER A 27 2.42 3.39 43.06
C SER A 27 1.44 4.02 42.06
N ASP A 28 1.94 4.84 41.12
CA ASP A 28 1.12 5.53 40.12
C ASP A 28 0.58 4.56 39.05
N PHE A 29 1.31 3.48 38.77
CA PHE A 29 0.86 2.41 37.88
C PHE A 29 -0.20 1.50 38.54
N GLN A 30 -0.15 1.35 39.87
CA GLN A 30 -1.10 0.54 40.64
C GLN A 30 -2.44 1.25 40.84
N GLN A 31 -2.45 2.59 40.92
CA GLN A 31 -3.68 3.38 40.97
C GLN A 31 -4.45 3.35 39.64
N LEU A 32 -3.75 3.35 38.50
CA LEU A 32 -4.38 3.29 37.18
C LEU A 32 -5.04 1.92 36.88
N MET A 33 -4.56 0.84 37.49
CA MET A 33 -5.13 -0.51 37.34
C MET A 33 -6.32 -0.77 38.28
N ASN A 34 -6.38 -0.09 39.44
CA ASN A 34 -7.48 -0.24 40.40
C ASN A 34 -8.74 0.59 40.05
N GLU A 35 -8.64 1.62 39.20
CA GLU A 35 -9.82 2.37 38.72
C GLU A 35 -10.63 1.64 37.64
N ARG A 36 -10.14 0.51 37.10
CA ARG A 36 -10.85 -0.26 36.05
C ARG A 36 -11.74 -1.40 36.55
N LEU A 37 -11.76 -1.69 37.85
CA LEU A 37 -12.50 -2.84 38.38
C LEU A 37 -13.27 -2.46 39.66
N GLY A 38 -14.36 -1.71 39.50
CA GLY A 38 -15.25 -1.45 40.64
C GLY A 38 -16.50 -0.63 40.32
N GLN A 39 -17.51 -1.26 39.71
CA GLN A 39 -18.86 -1.44 40.29
C GLN A 39 -19.94 -1.72 39.21
N PRO A 40 -20.90 -2.63 39.50
CA PRO A 40 -22.05 -2.92 38.65
C PRO A 40 -23.29 -2.13 39.11
N GLU A 41 -24.14 -1.69 38.17
CA GLU A 41 -25.60 -1.95 38.17
C GLU A 41 -26.38 -1.12 37.15
N LYS A 42 -27.44 -1.79 36.64
CA LYS A 42 -28.73 -1.29 36.12
C LYS A 42 -28.87 -0.96 34.63
N ALA A 43 -29.38 -2.00 33.98
CA ALA A 43 -30.25 -1.99 32.82
C ALA A 43 -31.30 -0.87 32.80
N ALA A 44 -31.46 -0.23 31.64
CA ALA A 44 -32.68 -0.28 30.83
C ALA A 44 -32.54 0.63 29.60
N LYS A 45 -33.17 0.21 28.50
CA LYS A 45 -33.46 0.94 27.25
C LYS A 45 -32.31 0.99 26.24
N ALA A 46 -32.44 0.18 25.19
CA ALA A 46 -32.93 0.69 23.90
C ALA A 46 -32.78 -0.41 22.83
N SER A 47 -33.92 -1.00 22.51
CA SER A 47 -34.16 -1.84 21.35
C SER A 47 -33.93 -1.03 20.07
N GLN A 48 -32.69 -0.88 19.61
CA GLN A 48 -32.38 -0.20 18.34
C GLN A 48 -30.95 -0.46 17.83
N MET A 49 -30.48 -1.70 17.90
CA MET A 49 -29.16 -2.09 17.37
C MET A 49 -29.19 -3.44 16.64
N GLY A 50 -30.35 -3.80 16.07
CA GLY A 50 -30.54 -5.05 15.32
C GLY A 50 -30.51 -4.89 13.80
N GLN A 51 -30.48 -3.67 13.26
CA GLN A 51 -30.61 -3.42 11.82
C GLN A 51 -29.30 -3.04 11.12
N ASN A 52 -28.31 -2.47 11.82
CA ASN A 52 -27.04 -2.06 11.17
C ASN A 52 -26.01 -3.20 11.01
N LYS A 53 -26.30 -4.41 11.50
CA LYS A 53 -25.39 -5.57 11.39
C LYS A 53 -25.65 -6.44 10.16
N LEU A 54 -26.76 -6.20 9.44
CA LEU A 54 -27.06 -6.87 8.17
C LEU A 54 -26.50 -6.12 6.95
N ASP A 55 -26.32 -4.80 7.03
CA ASP A 55 -25.72 -4.03 5.92
C ASP A 55 -24.20 -4.21 5.80
N ALA A 56 -23.52 -4.51 6.91
CA ALA A 56 -22.08 -4.82 6.92
C ALA A 56 -21.75 -6.21 6.34
N MET A 57 -22.71 -7.16 6.33
CA MET A 57 -22.55 -8.47 5.68
C MET A 57 -23.01 -8.47 4.22
N ALA A 58 -23.81 -7.50 3.80
CA ALA A 58 -24.21 -7.34 2.39
C ALA A 58 -23.07 -6.84 1.49
N ASN A 59 -22.12 -6.06 2.03
CA ASN A 59 -20.94 -5.59 1.28
C ASN A 59 -19.82 -6.63 1.14
N LEU A 60 -19.75 -7.62 2.04
CA LEU A 60 -18.84 -8.76 1.91
C LEU A 60 -19.30 -9.77 0.85
N ASN A 61 -20.62 -9.82 0.57
CA ASN A 61 -21.18 -10.71 -0.45
C ASN A 61 -21.08 -10.17 -1.89
N ARG A 62 -20.67 -8.92 -2.09
CA ARG A 62 -20.36 -8.40 -3.44
C ARG A 62 -18.98 -8.80 -3.94
N LEU A 63 -18.03 -9.09 -3.04
CA LEU A 63 -16.71 -9.62 -3.41
C LEU A 63 -16.73 -11.13 -3.72
N THR A 64 -17.63 -11.89 -3.13
CA THR A 64 -17.80 -13.33 -3.42
C THR A 64 -18.66 -13.60 -4.67
N ALA A 65 -19.46 -12.64 -5.13
CA ALA A 65 -20.24 -12.78 -6.38
C ALA A 65 -19.41 -12.61 -7.68
N MET A 66 -18.12 -12.26 -7.58
CA MET A 66 -17.18 -12.31 -8.72
C MET A 66 -16.38 -13.63 -8.81
N GLN A 67 -16.74 -14.65 -8.03
CA GLN A 67 -16.01 -15.93 -7.99
C GLN A 67 -16.57 -17.01 -8.93
N ASN A 68 -17.40 -16.69 -9.92
CA ASN A 68 -17.96 -17.76 -10.77
C ASN A 68 -18.22 -17.40 -12.24
N LEU A 69 -17.18 -16.95 -12.94
CA LEU A 69 -17.12 -17.05 -14.40
C LEU A 69 -15.74 -17.56 -14.83
N ASN A 70 -15.73 -18.83 -15.25
CA ASN A 70 -14.74 -19.56 -16.05
C ASN A 70 -13.38 -19.96 -15.44
N PRO A 71 -13.18 -21.27 -15.20
CA PRO A 71 -11.86 -21.88 -15.19
C PRO A 71 -11.54 -22.35 -16.61
N LEU A 72 -10.94 -21.49 -17.45
CA LEU A 72 -10.26 -21.84 -18.73
C LEU A 72 -9.96 -20.53 -19.50
N GLY A 73 -8.71 -20.08 -19.49
CA GLY A 73 -8.26 -18.96 -20.33
C GLY A 73 -6.98 -18.32 -19.78
N GLY A 74 -5.88 -18.43 -20.53
CA GLY A 74 -4.55 -18.01 -20.10
C GLY A 74 -4.36 -16.51 -19.86
N SER A 75 -3.22 -16.20 -19.23
CA SER A 75 -2.63 -14.88 -18.99
C SER A 75 -3.02 -13.86 -20.07
N CYS A 76 -3.86 -12.90 -19.72
CA CYS A 76 -4.37 -11.87 -20.65
C CYS A 76 -3.56 -10.56 -20.64
N SER A 77 -2.46 -10.46 -19.87
CA SER A 77 -1.70 -9.21 -19.77
C SER A 77 -0.48 -9.21 -20.71
N ASN A 78 -0.39 -8.19 -21.57
CA ASN A 78 0.85 -7.83 -22.30
C ASN A 78 1.88 -7.15 -21.37
N ALA A 79 1.63 -7.18 -20.05
CA ALA A 79 2.45 -6.52 -19.04
C ALA A 79 3.85 -7.14 -19.04
N GLN A 80 4.86 -6.27 -19.14
CA GLN A 80 6.25 -6.63 -18.95
C GLN A 80 6.57 -6.71 -17.46
N PRO A 81 7.59 -7.48 -17.04
CA PRO A 81 8.06 -7.45 -15.67
C PRO A 81 8.39 -6.02 -15.22
N VAL A 82 8.00 -5.66 -14.00
CA VAL A 82 8.39 -4.38 -13.41
C VAL A 82 9.91 -4.32 -13.26
N VAL A 83 10.52 -3.28 -13.83
CA VAL A 83 11.92 -2.94 -13.62
C VAL A 83 12.01 -1.92 -12.48
N PRO A 84 12.70 -2.23 -11.37
CA PRO A 84 12.87 -1.29 -10.27
C PRO A 84 13.56 0.01 -10.72
N LEU A 85 13.04 1.14 -10.28
CA LEU A 85 13.60 2.47 -10.51
C LEU A 85 13.88 3.14 -9.16
N ALA A 86 15.01 3.85 -9.07
CA ALA A 86 15.31 4.69 -7.91
C ALA A 86 14.63 6.06 -8.05
N GLN A 87 14.12 6.59 -6.94
CA GLN A 87 13.56 7.93 -6.88
C GLN A 87 14.66 8.98 -6.98
N ASN A 88 14.41 10.07 -7.71
CA ASN A 88 15.41 11.11 -7.94
C ASN A 88 15.53 12.11 -6.76
N ASN A 89 14.55 12.16 -5.87
CA ASN A 89 14.58 13.00 -4.67
C ASN A 89 13.78 12.37 -3.53
N SER A 90 13.86 12.93 -2.31
CA SER A 90 13.29 12.33 -1.10
C SER A 90 11.75 12.28 -1.04
N VAL A 91 11.05 12.94 -1.96
CA VAL A 91 9.57 13.02 -1.93
C VAL A 91 8.90 12.38 -3.16
N SER A 92 9.68 11.80 -4.08
CA SER A 92 9.17 11.29 -5.35
C SER A 92 8.85 9.78 -5.40
N CYS A 93 8.85 9.08 -4.25
CA CYS A 93 8.60 7.63 -4.21
C CYS A 93 7.25 7.25 -4.87
N GLY A 94 6.20 8.03 -4.66
CA GLY A 94 4.90 7.83 -5.30
C GLY A 94 4.96 7.91 -6.82
N GLN A 95 5.59 8.95 -7.36
CA GLN A 95 5.77 9.12 -8.81
C GLN A 95 6.67 8.04 -9.40
N THR A 96 7.73 7.63 -8.71
CA THR A 96 8.59 6.52 -9.15
C THR A 96 7.82 5.20 -9.21
N SER A 97 7.01 4.90 -8.20
CA SER A 97 6.14 3.71 -8.19
C SER A 97 5.11 3.71 -9.32
N VAL A 98 4.52 4.88 -9.61
CA VAL A 98 3.62 5.06 -10.76
C VAL A 98 4.35 4.84 -12.08
N ALA A 99 5.54 5.42 -12.26
CA ALA A 99 6.36 5.24 -13.46
C ALA A 99 6.70 3.77 -13.71
N MET A 100 7.13 3.04 -12.67
CA MET A 100 7.40 1.59 -12.77
C MET A 100 6.18 0.81 -13.28
N CYS A 101 4.99 1.09 -12.76
CA CYS A 101 3.75 0.45 -13.19
C CYS A 101 3.38 0.81 -14.64
N ILE A 102 3.46 2.08 -15.03
CA ILE A 102 3.14 2.51 -16.40
C ILE A 102 4.10 1.86 -17.40
N ASN A 103 5.40 1.84 -17.10
CA ASN A 103 6.41 1.24 -17.97
C ASN A 103 6.16 -0.25 -18.18
N SER A 104 5.84 -0.97 -17.09
CA SER A 104 5.45 -2.38 -17.14
C SER A 104 4.23 -2.63 -18.03
N LEU A 105 3.20 -1.79 -17.93
CA LEU A 105 1.93 -2.01 -18.64
C LEU A 105 1.91 -1.49 -20.09
N THR A 106 2.77 -0.55 -20.43
CA THR A 106 2.69 0.18 -21.72
C THR A 106 3.96 0.09 -22.56
N GLY A 107 5.08 -0.38 -22.00
CA GLY A 107 6.38 -0.35 -22.65
C GLY A 107 7.00 1.04 -22.77
N LYS A 108 6.41 2.07 -22.16
CA LYS A 108 7.01 3.40 -22.02
C LYS A 108 8.24 3.34 -21.09
N ASN A 109 8.97 4.46 -21.03
CA ASN A 109 10.16 4.61 -20.18
C ASN A 109 10.08 5.91 -19.37
N TYR A 110 9.02 6.07 -18.59
CA TYR A 110 8.88 7.19 -17.67
C TYR A 110 9.80 7.06 -16.46
N GLN A 111 10.19 8.22 -15.96
CA GLN A 111 10.81 8.44 -14.67
C GLN A 111 9.85 9.26 -13.78
N ASP A 112 10.22 9.43 -12.51
CA ASP A 112 9.42 10.20 -11.55
C ASP A 112 9.19 11.67 -11.97
N TYR A 113 10.16 12.31 -12.63
CA TYR A 113 10.04 13.68 -13.11
C TYR A 113 9.01 13.80 -14.24
N ASP A 114 8.83 12.79 -15.09
CA ASP A 114 7.83 12.81 -16.14
C ASP A 114 6.42 12.83 -15.55
N ILE A 115 6.20 11.99 -14.53
CA ILE A 115 4.95 11.92 -13.79
C ILE A 115 4.72 13.24 -13.03
N ASN A 116 5.72 13.71 -12.29
CA ASN A 116 5.61 14.94 -11.52
C ASN A 116 5.31 16.17 -12.40
N ASN A 117 5.99 16.30 -13.54
CA ASN A 117 5.82 17.46 -14.42
C ASN A 117 4.43 17.51 -15.06
N LYS A 118 3.79 16.36 -15.29
CA LYS A 118 2.48 16.28 -15.94
C LYS A 118 1.30 16.19 -14.97
N TYR A 119 1.49 15.51 -13.84
CA TYR A 119 0.41 15.16 -12.91
C TYR A 119 0.68 15.58 -11.46
N GLY A 120 1.90 16.02 -11.12
CA GLY A 120 2.28 16.31 -9.74
C GLY A 120 2.12 15.09 -8.84
N PHE A 121 1.31 15.23 -7.79
CA PHE A 121 0.98 14.15 -6.82
C PHE A 121 -0.35 13.45 -7.12
N GLU A 122 -1.00 13.72 -8.25
CA GLU A 122 -2.24 13.03 -8.65
C GLU A 122 -1.95 11.62 -9.21
N LEU A 123 -1.44 10.73 -8.36
CA LEU A 123 -0.92 9.41 -8.75
C LEU A 123 -1.94 8.54 -9.50
N LEU A 124 -3.19 8.48 -9.01
CA LEU A 124 -4.24 7.69 -9.66
C LEU A 124 -4.68 8.28 -11.01
N ASN A 125 -4.63 9.60 -11.15
CA ASN A 125 -4.87 10.29 -12.43
C ASN A 125 -3.76 9.97 -13.43
N ALA A 126 -2.50 10.01 -12.99
CA ALA A 126 -1.35 9.63 -13.82
C ALA A 126 -1.46 8.18 -14.33
N LEU A 127 -1.76 7.24 -13.44
CA LEU A 127 -1.94 5.82 -13.78
C LEU A 127 -3.03 5.66 -14.85
N ASN A 128 -4.23 6.19 -14.61
CA ASN A 128 -5.33 6.08 -15.57
C ASN A 128 -5.02 6.79 -16.90
N GLY A 129 -4.51 8.02 -16.84
CA GLY A 129 -4.20 8.81 -18.03
C GLY A 129 -3.13 8.18 -18.93
N GLU A 130 -2.17 7.45 -18.35
CA GLU A 130 -1.07 6.87 -19.10
C GLU A 130 -1.27 5.41 -19.52
N THR A 131 -2.18 4.67 -18.87
CA THR A 131 -2.42 3.25 -19.17
C THR A 131 -3.78 2.96 -19.84
N GLN A 132 -4.69 3.93 -19.92
CA GLN A 132 -6.02 3.71 -20.51
C GLN A 132 -5.95 3.25 -21.98
N SER A 133 -5.04 3.81 -22.78
CA SER A 133 -4.86 3.40 -24.18
C SER A 133 -4.33 1.96 -24.33
N ALA A 134 -3.70 1.43 -23.28
CA ALA A 134 -3.28 0.03 -23.19
C ALA A 134 -4.38 -0.88 -22.61
N GLY A 135 -5.57 -0.35 -22.33
CA GLY A 135 -6.72 -1.10 -21.84
C GLY A 135 -6.73 -1.32 -20.33
N TYR A 136 -6.02 -0.52 -19.54
CA TYR A 136 -5.99 -0.64 -18.09
C TYR A 136 -6.72 0.51 -17.39
N SER A 137 -7.50 0.18 -16.37
CA SER A 137 -8.08 1.14 -15.43
C SER A 137 -7.61 0.85 -14.03
N TRP A 138 -7.19 1.89 -13.31
CA TRP A 138 -6.69 1.82 -11.95
C TRP A 138 -7.71 2.30 -10.95
N HIS A 139 -7.77 1.60 -9.82
CA HIS A 139 -8.72 1.83 -8.74
C HIS A 139 -8.01 1.93 -7.40
N ASP A 140 -8.61 2.65 -6.47
CA ASP A 140 -8.24 2.62 -5.06
C ASP A 140 -9.01 1.51 -4.34
N GLY A 141 -8.26 0.56 -3.77
CA GLY A 141 -8.76 -0.59 -3.01
C GLY A 141 -8.85 -0.34 -1.50
N GLY A 142 -8.57 0.87 -1.03
CA GLY A 142 -8.49 1.20 0.40
C GLY A 142 -7.15 0.77 0.99
N GLU A 143 -7.13 0.39 2.27
CA GLU A 143 -5.88 0.17 3.01
C GLU A 143 -5.42 -1.29 3.02
N VAL A 144 -4.11 -1.50 3.22
CA VAL A 144 -3.54 -2.83 3.47
C VAL A 144 -4.11 -3.40 4.76
N SER A 145 -4.73 -4.57 4.65
CA SER A 145 -5.33 -5.29 5.76
C SER A 145 -5.34 -6.79 5.50
N ALA A 146 -5.69 -7.60 6.50
CA ALA A 146 -5.81 -9.05 6.31
C ALA A 146 -6.78 -9.42 5.15
N GLY A 147 -7.80 -8.59 4.88
CA GLY A 147 -8.77 -8.83 3.81
C GLY A 147 -8.28 -8.46 2.41
N SER A 148 -7.24 -7.64 2.27
CA SER A 148 -6.76 -7.18 0.95
C SER A 148 -5.86 -8.20 0.25
N TRP A 149 -5.32 -9.18 0.96
CA TRP A 149 -4.33 -10.12 0.38
C TRP A 149 -4.89 -11.00 -0.73
N ASN A 150 -6.17 -11.38 -0.68
CA ASN A 150 -6.78 -12.13 -1.80
C ASN A 150 -6.76 -11.33 -3.10
N LEU A 151 -7.01 -10.02 -3.04
CA LEU A 151 -6.93 -9.13 -4.18
C LEU A 151 -5.47 -8.99 -4.65
N ILE A 152 -4.56 -8.69 -3.73
CA ILE A 152 -3.14 -8.47 -4.05
C ILE A 152 -2.55 -9.74 -4.68
N ASP A 153 -2.74 -10.91 -4.05
CA ASP A 153 -2.26 -12.20 -4.53
C ASP A 153 -2.80 -12.52 -5.92
N HIS A 154 -4.10 -12.28 -6.16
CA HIS A 154 -4.70 -12.46 -7.48
C HIS A 154 -4.05 -11.54 -8.53
N LYS A 155 -3.89 -10.25 -8.23
CA LYS A 155 -3.32 -9.27 -9.15
C LYS A 155 -1.90 -9.63 -9.54
N VAL A 156 -1.01 -9.84 -8.56
CA VAL A 156 0.41 -10.01 -8.84
C VAL A 156 0.77 -11.43 -9.32
N ASN A 157 0.04 -12.46 -8.87
CA ASN A 157 0.38 -13.84 -9.22
C ASN A 157 -0.45 -14.43 -10.35
N VAL A 158 -1.72 -14.06 -10.50
CA VAL A 158 -2.61 -14.61 -11.52
C VAL A 158 -2.66 -13.68 -12.73
N GLU A 159 -3.01 -12.41 -12.53
CA GLU A 159 -3.11 -11.43 -13.63
C GLU A 159 -1.75 -10.91 -14.09
N LYS A 160 -0.69 -11.14 -13.29
CA LYS A 160 0.65 -10.59 -13.50
C LYS A 160 0.66 -9.06 -13.61
N LEU A 161 -0.18 -8.41 -12.81
CA LEU A 161 -0.30 -6.95 -12.76
C LEU A 161 0.27 -6.42 -11.44
N PRO A 162 1.08 -5.34 -11.48
CA PRO A 162 1.65 -4.76 -10.27
C PRO A 162 0.59 -4.05 -9.43
N VAL A 163 0.85 -3.95 -8.12
CA VAL A 163 0.00 -3.26 -7.15
C VAL A 163 0.84 -2.22 -6.42
N ILE A 164 0.36 -0.99 -6.28
CA ILE A 164 1.04 0.06 -5.51
C ILE A 164 0.40 0.14 -4.13
N VAL A 165 1.23 0.25 -3.08
CA VAL A 165 0.75 0.43 -1.71
C VAL A 165 1.49 1.57 -1.01
N ALA A 166 0.77 2.30 -0.17
CA ALA A 166 1.35 3.26 0.76
C ALA A 166 1.59 2.61 2.13
N LEU A 167 2.80 2.79 2.66
CA LEU A 167 3.27 2.21 3.92
C LEU A 167 4.01 3.27 4.75
N ASN A 168 4.22 3.00 6.03
CA ASN A 168 5.04 3.84 6.90
C ASN A 168 5.76 2.99 7.95
N GLY A 169 6.49 3.65 8.85
CA GLY A 169 7.10 3.04 10.02
C GLY A 169 8.54 2.57 9.79
N PRO A 170 9.18 2.04 10.83
CA PRO A 170 10.63 1.86 10.89
C PRO A 170 11.21 0.93 9.80
N GLU A 171 10.39 0.02 9.26
CA GLU A 171 10.82 -0.89 8.19
C GLU A 171 10.76 -0.25 6.81
N PHE A 172 9.68 0.49 6.51
CA PHE A 172 9.38 0.99 5.17
C PHE A 172 9.74 2.46 4.99
N SER A 173 9.54 3.28 6.03
CA SER A 173 9.91 4.70 6.08
C SER A 173 10.47 5.04 7.47
N PRO A 174 11.76 4.78 7.74
CA PRO A 174 12.39 5.11 9.02
C PRO A 174 12.26 6.58 9.42
N SER A 175 12.09 7.47 8.43
CA SER A 175 11.89 8.90 8.64
C SER A 175 10.48 9.30 9.11
N GLY A 176 9.50 8.42 8.95
CA GLY A 176 8.09 8.68 9.26
C GLY A 176 7.33 9.50 8.21
N HIS A 177 7.97 9.93 7.12
CA HIS A 177 7.33 10.67 6.03
C HIS A 177 6.40 9.83 5.15
N GLY A 178 6.27 8.52 5.45
CA GLY A 178 5.61 7.58 4.57
C GLY A 178 6.51 7.10 3.44
N HIS A 179 6.11 6.01 2.79
CA HIS A 179 6.78 5.42 1.66
C HIS A 179 5.78 4.69 0.76
N ILE A 180 5.91 4.87 -0.55
CA ILE A 180 5.04 4.23 -1.53
C ILE A 180 5.90 3.23 -2.31
N VAL A 181 5.42 1.99 -2.42
CA VAL A 181 6.14 0.88 -3.06
C VAL A 181 5.26 0.12 -4.03
N THR A 182 5.88 -0.63 -4.94
CA THR A 182 5.17 -1.45 -5.93
C THR A 182 5.34 -2.94 -5.63
N ILE A 183 4.30 -3.62 -5.19
CA ILE A 183 4.26 -5.08 -5.03
C ILE A 183 4.23 -5.75 -6.40
N VAL A 184 5.12 -6.72 -6.61
CA VAL A 184 5.29 -7.42 -7.89
C VAL A 184 5.08 -8.93 -7.80
N LYS A 185 5.12 -9.51 -6.60
CA LYS A 185 4.92 -10.95 -6.36
C LYS A 185 4.58 -11.23 -4.91
N THR A 186 3.81 -12.27 -4.66
CA THR A 186 3.67 -12.86 -3.31
C THR A 186 3.86 -14.38 -3.36
N GLU A 187 4.44 -14.94 -2.30
CA GLU A 187 4.66 -16.38 -2.15
C GLU A 187 4.42 -16.80 -0.70
N GLY A 188 3.27 -17.43 -0.43
CA GLY A 188 2.84 -17.69 0.94
C GLY A 188 2.70 -16.38 1.71
N ASP A 189 3.51 -16.20 2.75
CA ASP A 189 3.57 -14.99 3.57
C ASP A 189 4.57 -13.94 3.05
N ASN A 190 5.42 -14.30 2.09
CA ASN A 190 6.42 -13.38 1.56
C ASN A 190 5.82 -12.44 0.50
N VAL A 191 6.26 -11.19 0.52
CA VAL A 191 5.85 -10.14 -0.41
C VAL A 191 7.12 -9.54 -1.03
N THR A 192 7.26 -9.66 -2.35
CA THR A 192 8.32 -8.99 -3.10
C THR A 192 7.80 -7.68 -3.67
N TYR A 193 8.51 -6.60 -3.43
CA TYR A 193 8.17 -5.26 -3.90
C TYR A 193 9.40 -4.54 -4.49
N ALA A 194 9.16 -3.70 -5.49
CA ALA A 194 10.13 -2.74 -5.99
C ALA A 194 10.12 -1.50 -5.09
N ASP A 195 11.28 -1.16 -4.56
CA ASP A 195 11.48 -0.06 -3.62
C ASP A 195 12.09 1.17 -4.34
N PRO A 196 11.34 2.28 -4.47
CA PRO A 196 11.88 3.53 -5.02
C PRO A 196 13.07 4.10 -4.28
N ALA A 197 13.21 3.87 -2.97
CA ALA A 197 14.29 4.46 -2.18
C ALA A 197 15.65 3.88 -2.55
N SER A 198 15.70 2.60 -2.97
CA SER A 198 16.93 1.93 -3.38
C SER A 198 17.00 1.60 -4.87
N GLY A 199 15.88 1.64 -5.59
CA GLY A 199 15.80 1.16 -6.97
C GLY A 199 16.05 -0.34 -7.10
N THR A 200 15.65 -1.13 -6.09
CA THR A 200 15.86 -2.59 -6.07
C THR A 200 14.59 -3.32 -5.66
N LEU A 201 14.51 -4.61 -5.98
CA LEU A 201 13.53 -5.49 -5.36
C LEU A 201 13.93 -5.79 -3.90
N LYS A 202 12.93 -5.84 -3.03
CA LYS A 202 13.04 -6.26 -1.63
C LYS A 202 11.94 -7.25 -1.31
N THR A 203 12.14 -8.01 -0.23
CA THR A 203 11.14 -8.95 0.28
C THR A 203 10.84 -8.61 1.74
N THR A 204 9.56 -8.67 2.09
CA THR A 204 9.04 -8.58 3.46
C THR A 204 7.94 -9.62 3.65
N THR A 205 7.17 -9.53 4.73
CA THR A 205 6.02 -10.39 5.01
C THR A 205 4.68 -9.63 4.91
N LYS A 206 3.60 -10.36 4.63
CA LYS A 206 2.23 -9.83 4.70
C LYS A 206 1.93 -9.23 6.08
N GLN A 207 2.40 -9.89 7.14
CA GLN A 207 2.22 -9.40 8.51
C GLN A 207 2.92 -8.06 8.74
N ALA A 208 4.16 -7.89 8.27
CA ALA A 208 4.88 -6.63 8.38
C ALA A 208 4.14 -5.48 7.68
N MET A 209 3.63 -5.71 6.48
CA MET A 209 2.82 -4.70 5.77
C MET A 209 1.49 -4.41 6.47
N ASN A 210 0.81 -5.42 7.05
CA ASN A 210 -0.42 -5.21 7.83
C ASN A 210 -0.18 -4.40 9.12
N MET A 211 1.01 -4.54 9.72
CA MET A 211 1.39 -3.87 10.97
C MET A 211 2.06 -2.51 10.73
N ALA A 212 2.31 -2.15 9.48
CA ALA A 212 2.88 -0.85 9.13
C ALA A 212 1.95 0.27 9.65
N PRO A 213 2.49 1.28 10.36
CA PRO A 213 1.74 2.48 10.68
C PRO A 213 1.15 3.13 9.43
N GLN A 214 0.11 3.95 9.60
CA GLN A 214 -0.48 4.67 8.49
C GLN A 214 0.51 5.65 7.85
N HIS A 215 0.45 5.74 6.53
CA HIS A 215 1.12 6.77 5.76
C HIS A 215 0.55 8.15 6.13
N PRO A 216 1.38 9.21 6.31
CA PRO A 216 0.90 10.53 6.75
C PRO A 216 -0.16 11.14 5.82
N ASP A 217 -0.03 10.87 4.53
CA ASP A 217 -0.97 11.35 3.48
C ASP A 217 -2.15 10.38 3.23
N GLY A 218 -2.31 9.35 4.05
CA GLY A 218 -3.33 8.31 3.91
C GLY A 218 -2.81 7.02 3.26
N ASN A 219 -3.36 5.90 3.70
CA ASN A 219 -3.07 4.58 3.14
C ASN A 219 -3.91 4.32 1.89
N PHE A 220 -3.35 3.59 0.94
CA PHE A 220 -4.08 3.14 -0.25
C PHE A 220 -3.45 1.87 -0.84
N ILE A 221 -4.23 1.21 -1.68
CA ILE A 221 -3.83 0.11 -2.55
C ILE A 221 -4.32 0.49 -3.95
N PHE A 222 -3.40 0.81 -4.86
CA PHE A 222 -3.77 0.97 -6.26
C PHE A 222 -3.56 -0.32 -7.03
N TYR A 223 -4.60 -0.75 -7.72
CA TYR A 223 -4.57 -1.94 -8.56
C TYR A 223 -5.27 -1.67 -9.90
N SER A 224 -4.80 -2.32 -10.95
CA SER A 224 -5.42 -2.22 -12.27
C SER A 224 -6.39 -3.36 -12.57
N THR A 225 -7.41 -3.07 -13.35
CA THR A 225 -8.22 -4.06 -14.08
C THR A 225 -7.99 -3.87 -15.57
N GLN A 226 -7.83 -4.97 -16.29
CA GLN A 226 -7.84 -4.93 -17.75
C GLN A 226 -9.28 -4.81 -18.24
N GLN A 227 -9.57 -3.77 -19.01
CA GLN A 227 -10.82 -3.66 -19.73
C GLN A 227 -10.79 -4.75 -20.82
N ASN A 228 -11.74 -5.69 -20.77
CA ASN A 228 -11.87 -6.74 -21.78
C ASN A 228 -11.80 -6.09 -23.17
N GLN A 229 -10.74 -6.35 -23.91
CA GLN A 229 -10.64 -5.94 -25.30
C GLN A 229 -11.82 -6.60 -26.02
N THR A 230 -12.74 -5.80 -26.55
CA THR A 230 -13.68 -6.26 -27.57
C THR A 230 -12.85 -6.93 -28.65
N ILE A 231 -13.01 -8.25 -28.80
CA ILE A 231 -12.46 -9.02 -29.90
C ILE A 231 -12.88 -8.28 -31.18
N PRO A 232 -11.95 -7.85 -32.05
CA PRO A 232 -12.36 -7.25 -33.31
C PRO A 232 -13.21 -8.27 -34.07
N ASN A 233 -14.47 -7.90 -34.33
CA ASN A 233 -15.49 -8.69 -35.05
C ASN A 233 -15.15 -8.93 -36.54
N ASN A 234 -13.87 -8.97 -36.90
CA ASN A 234 -13.42 -8.98 -38.28
C ASN A 234 -12.60 -10.23 -38.62
N ILE A 235 -13.05 -11.40 -38.20
CA ILE A 235 -12.72 -12.63 -38.91
C ILE A 235 -13.94 -13.53 -38.91
N LEU A 236 -14.52 -13.73 -40.10
CA LEU A 236 -14.98 -14.98 -40.72
C LEU A 236 -16.12 -14.70 -41.72
N PRO A 237 -16.37 -15.56 -42.72
CA PRO A 237 -15.43 -16.26 -43.60
C PRO A 237 -15.81 -16.07 -45.08
N PHE A 238 -15.02 -16.69 -45.96
CA PHE A 238 -15.32 -16.91 -47.38
C PHE A 238 -16.81 -17.17 -47.69
N SER A 239 -17.29 -16.52 -48.74
CA SER A 239 -18.34 -17.03 -49.64
C SER A 239 -17.82 -16.95 -51.06
#